data_AF-Q16342-F1
#
_entry.id   AF-Q16342-F1
#
_cell.length_a   1.000
_cell.length_b   1.000
_cell.length_c   1.000
_cell.angle_alpha   90.00
_cell.angle_beta   90.00
_cell.angle_gamma   90.00
#
_symmetry.space_group_name_H-M   'P 1'
#
loop_
_entity.id
_entity.type
_entity.pdbx_description
1 polymer ?
#
loop_
_entity_poly.entity_id
_entity_poly.type
_entity_poly.pdbx_seq_one_letter_code
_entity_poly.pdbx_strand_id
1 'polypeptide(L)'
;MAAAGARPVELGFAESAPAWRLRSEQFPSKVGGRPAWLGAAGLPGPQALACELCGRPLSFLLQVYAPLPGRPDAFHRCIFLFCCREQPCCAGLRVFRNQLPRKNDFYSYEPPSENPPPETGESVCLQLKSGAHLCRVCGCLGPKTCSRCHKAYYCSKEHQTLDWRLGHKQACAQPDHLDHIIPDHNFLFPEFEIVIETEDEIMPEVVEKEDYSEIIGSMGEALEEELDSMAKHESREDKIFQKFKTQIALEPEQILRYGRGIAPIWISGENIPQEKDIPDCPCGAKRILEFQVMPQLLNYLKADRLGKSIDWGILAVFTCAESCSLGTGYTEEFVWKQDVTDTP
;
A
#
# COMPACT_ATOMS: atom_id res chain seq x y z
N MET A 1 -26.57 -3.49 -26.81
CA MET A 1 -25.93 -3.64 -25.49
C MET A 1 -24.48 -3.27 -25.67
N ALA A 2 -24.09 -2.03 -25.37
CA ALA A 2 -22.66 -1.70 -25.34
C ALA A 2 -22.05 -2.57 -24.24
N ALA A 3 -21.11 -3.45 -24.61
CA ALA A 3 -20.26 -4.10 -23.63
C ALA A 3 -19.66 -2.97 -22.78
N ALA A 4 -19.91 -2.96 -21.48
CA ALA A 4 -19.22 -2.05 -20.58
C ALA A 4 -17.72 -2.31 -20.83
N GLY A 5 -17.03 -1.38 -21.49
CA GLY A 5 -15.62 -1.51 -21.79
C GLY A 5 -14.89 -1.85 -20.49
N ALA A 6 -13.94 -2.78 -20.56
CA ALA A 6 -13.07 -3.05 -19.43
C ALA A 6 -12.50 -1.70 -18.96
N ARG A 7 -12.65 -1.39 -17.67
CA ARG A 7 -12.04 -0.16 -17.14
C ARG A 7 -10.53 -0.26 -17.35
N PRO A 8 -9.88 0.79 -17.86
CA PRO A 8 -8.43 0.77 -18.01
C PRO A 8 -7.79 0.52 -16.65
N VAL A 9 -6.73 -0.27 -16.65
CA VAL A 9 -5.88 -0.42 -15.46
C VAL A 9 -4.94 0.77 -15.43
N GLU A 10 -4.66 1.27 -14.24
CA GLU A 10 -3.59 2.23 -14.01
C GLU A 10 -2.45 1.56 -13.24
N LEU A 11 -1.21 1.81 -13.64
CA LEU A 11 0.00 1.27 -13.03
C LEU A 11 0.62 2.33 -12.12
N GLY A 12 1.17 1.89 -10.99
CA GLY A 12 1.82 2.77 -10.03
C GLY A 12 3.32 2.52 -9.96
N PHE A 13 4.11 3.58 -10.00
CA PHE A 13 5.58 3.56 -9.94
C PHE A 13 6.09 4.35 -8.73
N ALA A 14 7.16 3.88 -8.10
CA ALA A 14 7.78 4.56 -6.96
C ALA A 14 8.79 5.60 -7.44
N GLU A 15 8.50 6.87 -7.19
CA GLU A 15 9.38 7.98 -7.54
C GLU A 15 9.83 8.80 -6.33
N SER A 16 11.01 9.40 -6.43
CA SER A 16 11.47 10.36 -5.42
C SER A 16 10.73 11.68 -5.59
N ALA A 17 10.16 12.20 -4.51
CA ALA A 17 9.45 13.48 -4.51
C ALA A 17 9.90 14.38 -3.36
N PRO A 18 9.81 15.72 -3.51
CA PRO A 18 10.01 16.64 -2.40
C PRO A 18 9.04 16.35 -1.24
N ALA A 19 9.54 16.35 0.00
CA ALA A 19 8.76 15.96 1.19
C ALA A 19 7.44 16.74 1.37
N TRP A 20 7.36 17.98 0.88
CA TRP A 20 6.14 18.79 0.97
C TRP A 20 4.99 18.23 0.10
N ARG A 21 5.29 17.53 -1.01
CA ARG A 21 4.29 16.86 -1.86
C ARG A 21 3.69 15.62 -1.19
N LEU A 22 4.38 15.07 -0.19
CA LEU A 22 3.99 13.82 0.50
C LEU A 22 3.21 14.07 1.80
N ARG A 23 2.71 15.30 1.99
CA ARG A 23 1.90 15.74 3.14
C ARG A 23 0.41 15.63 2.82
N SER A 24 -0.41 15.54 3.87
CA SER A 24 -1.87 15.35 3.76
C SER A 24 -2.57 16.38 2.87
N GLU A 25 -2.12 17.65 2.87
CA GLU A 25 -2.69 18.73 2.09
C GLU A 25 -2.55 18.56 0.57
N GLN A 26 -1.62 17.71 0.14
CA GLN A 26 -1.34 17.42 -1.27
C GLN A 26 -2.00 16.12 -1.74
N PHE A 27 -2.74 15.44 -0.86
CA PHE A 27 -3.48 14.19 -1.16
C PHE A 27 -2.62 13.11 -1.86
N PRO A 28 -1.44 12.74 -1.32
CA PRO A 28 -0.52 11.87 -2.03
C PRO A 28 -0.99 10.41 -2.06
N SER A 29 -0.72 9.75 -3.19
CA SER A 29 -0.43 8.32 -3.22
C SER A 29 1.07 8.14 -2.94
N LYS A 30 1.45 7.34 -1.95
CA LYS A 30 2.85 7.25 -1.48
C LYS A 30 3.18 5.94 -0.80
N VAL A 31 4.46 5.59 -0.82
CA VAL A 31 5.07 4.50 -0.04
C VAL A 31 5.76 5.08 1.18
N GLY A 32 5.66 4.38 2.31
CA GLY A 32 6.49 4.61 3.49
C GLY A 32 6.41 6.00 4.12
N GLY A 33 7.38 6.32 4.97
CA GLY A 33 7.32 7.47 5.87
C GLY A 33 6.17 7.37 6.87
N ARG A 34 5.61 8.52 7.26
CA ARG A 34 4.42 8.57 8.12
C ARG A 34 3.15 8.65 7.27
N PRO A 35 2.02 8.11 7.74
CA PRO A 35 0.74 8.27 7.03
C PRO A 35 0.41 9.76 6.83
N ALA A 36 0.11 10.14 5.60
CA ALA A 36 -0.51 11.41 5.29
C ALA A 36 -2.03 11.24 5.50
N TRP A 37 -2.45 11.24 6.77
CA TRP A 37 -3.83 11.03 7.19
C TRP A 37 -4.77 12.01 6.47
N LEU A 38 -5.86 11.49 5.90
CA LEU A 38 -6.83 12.29 5.14
C LEU A 38 -7.71 13.10 6.11
N GLY A 39 -8.55 12.44 6.90
CA GLY A 39 -9.26 13.07 8.01
C GLY A 39 -8.44 13.03 9.30
N ALA A 40 -8.41 14.13 10.05
CA ALA A 40 -7.78 14.21 11.38
C ALA A 40 -8.74 13.79 12.52
N ALA A 41 -9.95 13.34 12.19
CA ALA A 41 -10.92 12.79 13.12
C ALA A 41 -10.98 11.26 13.01
N GLY A 42 -11.22 10.58 14.12
CA GLY A 42 -11.48 9.14 14.13
C GLY A 42 -10.34 8.26 13.62
N LEU A 43 -9.08 8.68 13.79
CA LEU A 43 -7.92 7.88 13.40
C LEU A 43 -7.94 6.50 14.11
N PRO A 44 -7.48 5.43 13.44
CA PRO A 44 -7.33 4.13 14.09
C PRO A 44 -6.43 4.24 15.33
N GLY A 45 -6.93 3.76 16.46
CA GLY A 45 -6.18 3.74 17.71
C GLY A 45 -5.06 2.68 17.70
N PRO A 46 -4.18 2.68 18.71
CA PRO A 46 -3.07 1.72 18.79
C PRO A 46 -3.49 0.25 18.75
N GLN A 47 -4.70 -0.09 19.23
CA GLN A 47 -5.21 -1.47 19.17
C GLN A 47 -5.59 -1.90 17.75
N ALA A 48 -6.18 -0.99 16.96
CA ALA A 48 -6.52 -1.26 15.56
C ALA A 48 -5.26 -1.36 14.68
N LEU A 49 -4.19 -0.64 15.05
CA LEU A 49 -2.89 -0.64 14.38
C LEU A 49 -1.85 -1.52 15.09
N ALA A 50 -2.29 -2.57 15.78
CA ALA A 50 -1.42 -3.60 16.33
C ALA A 50 -1.51 -4.88 15.48
N CYS A 51 -0.39 -5.59 15.34
CA CYS A 51 -0.38 -6.91 14.73
C CYS A 51 -1.17 -7.90 15.58
N GLU A 52 -2.09 -8.66 14.98
CA GLU A 52 -2.85 -9.71 15.70
C GLU A 52 -1.98 -10.82 16.26
N LEU A 53 -0.86 -11.10 15.61
CA LEU A 53 0.03 -12.21 15.97
C LEU A 53 0.97 -11.85 17.13
N CYS A 54 1.63 -10.69 17.07
CA CYS A 54 2.64 -10.30 18.07
C CYS A 54 2.26 -9.10 18.94
N GLY A 55 1.14 -8.43 18.66
CA GLY A 55 0.67 -7.24 19.39
C GLY A 55 1.50 -5.96 19.18
N ARG A 56 2.58 -6.02 18.38
CA ARG A 56 3.44 -4.85 18.13
C ARG A 56 2.78 -3.84 17.19
N PRO A 57 3.14 -2.55 17.29
CA PRO A 57 2.65 -1.54 16.35
C PRO A 57 2.99 -1.89 14.90
N LEU A 58 2.01 -1.76 14.02
CA LEU A 58 2.20 -1.91 12.58
C LEU A 58 2.93 -0.70 12.01
N SER A 59 3.65 -0.93 10.92
CA SER A 59 4.32 0.12 10.13
C SER A 59 3.45 0.50 8.95
N PHE A 60 3.41 1.80 8.65
CA PHE A 60 2.74 2.32 7.47
C PHE A 60 3.47 1.86 6.22
N LEU A 61 2.82 1.08 5.37
CA LEU A 61 3.41 0.55 4.15
C LEU A 61 3.21 1.51 2.98
N LEU A 62 1.97 1.86 2.68
CA LEU A 62 1.62 2.78 1.60
C LEU A 62 0.21 3.35 1.79
N GLN A 63 -0.11 4.39 1.02
CA GLN A 63 -1.47 4.86 0.82
C GLN A 63 -1.73 5.20 -0.64
N VAL A 64 -3.00 5.07 -1.06
CA VAL A 64 -3.47 5.45 -2.39
C VAL A 64 -4.60 6.46 -2.24
N TYR A 65 -4.45 7.62 -2.88
CA TYR A 65 -5.54 8.56 -3.11
C TYR A 65 -6.40 8.05 -4.27
N ALA A 66 -7.62 7.65 -3.96
CA ALA A 66 -8.52 6.90 -4.83
C ALA A 66 -9.94 7.50 -4.77
N PRO A 67 -10.15 8.73 -5.29
CA PRO A 67 -11.45 9.38 -5.32
C PRO A 67 -12.45 8.59 -6.18
N LEU A 68 -13.74 8.73 -5.88
CA LEU A 68 -14.80 8.05 -6.64
C LEU A 68 -15.66 9.06 -7.41
N PRO A 69 -15.52 9.15 -8.75
CA PRO A 69 -16.38 9.98 -9.58
C PRO A 69 -17.86 9.69 -9.34
N GLY A 70 -18.68 10.73 -9.24
CA GLY A 70 -20.12 10.61 -8.98
C GLY A 70 -20.49 10.33 -7.52
N ARG A 71 -19.52 10.24 -6.61
CA ARG A 71 -19.77 10.02 -5.18
C ARG A 71 -19.33 11.24 -4.33
N PRO A 72 -20.26 12.14 -3.95
CA PRO A 72 -19.91 13.40 -3.30
C PRO A 72 -19.21 13.26 -1.96
N ASP A 73 -19.49 12.21 -1.18
CA ASP A 73 -18.87 11.92 0.12
C ASP A 73 -17.50 11.24 0.00
N ALA A 74 -17.10 10.86 -1.22
CA ALA A 74 -15.81 10.28 -1.54
C ALA A 74 -15.02 11.11 -2.57
N PHE A 75 -15.21 12.44 -2.52
CA PHE A 75 -14.44 13.37 -3.34
C PHE A 75 -12.95 13.30 -3.01
N HIS A 76 -12.62 13.31 -1.72
CA HIS A 76 -11.33 12.84 -1.25
C HIS A 76 -11.52 11.46 -0.65
N ARG A 77 -10.71 10.49 -1.06
CA ARG A 77 -10.77 9.14 -0.52
C ARG A 77 -9.38 8.55 -0.55
N CYS A 78 -8.92 8.07 0.60
CA CYS A 78 -7.61 7.45 0.75
C CYS A 78 -7.76 6.06 1.35
N ILE A 79 -6.91 5.16 0.89
CA ILE A 79 -6.78 3.81 1.40
C ILE A 79 -5.36 3.68 1.97
N PHE A 80 -5.25 3.24 3.21
CA PHE A 80 -3.99 3.16 3.96
C PHE A 80 -3.70 1.71 4.28
N LEU A 81 -2.52 1.23 3.92
CA LEU A 81 -2.07 -0.12 4.17
C LEU A 81 -0.94 -0.12 5.20
N PHE A 82 -1.05 -1.01 6.18
CA PHE A 82 -0.08 -1.21 7.25
C PHE A 82 0.36 -2.66 7.30
N CYS A 83 1.61 -2.91 7.68
CA CYS A 83 2.16 -4.26 7.82
C CYS A 83 2.98 -4.41 9.10
N CYS A 84 3.05 -5.65 9.61
CA CYS A 84 3.94 -5.99 10.70
C CYS A 84 5.35 -6.25 10.17
N ARG A 85 6.36 -5.72 10.87
CA ARG A 85 7.79 -5.86 10.52
C ARG A 85 8.51 -6.91 11.37
N GLU A 86 7.79 -7.73 12.11
CA GLU A 86 8.40 -8.76 12.97
C GLU A 86 8.22 -10.13 12.33
N GLN A 87 9.26 -10.97 12.37
CA GLN A 87 9.12 -12.38 12.03
C GLN A 87 8.51 -13.17 13.20
N PRO A 88 7.76 -14.25 12.94
CA PRO A 88 7.29 -14.71 11.62
C PRO A 88 6.03 -13.94 11.14
N CYS A 89 5.65 -12.85 11.82
CA CYS A 89 4.44 -12.09 11.55
C CYS A 89 4.49 -11.23 10.28
N CYS A 90 5.45 -11.40 9.37
CA CYS A 90 5.79 -10.52 8.24
C CYS A 90 4.69 -10.36 7.16
N ALA A 91 3.43 -10.56 7.55
CA ALA A 91 2.19 -10.48 6.80
C ALA A 91 1.00 -9.98 7.63
N GLY A 92 1.19 -9.52 8.88
CA GLY A 92 0.12 -8.93 9.68
C GLY A 92 -0.35 -7.62 9.06
N LEU A 93 -1.22 -7.71 8.06
CA LEU A 93 -1.66 -6.61 7.22
C LEU A 93 -2.97 -6.03 7.73
N ARG A 94 -3.09 -4.71 7.64
CA ARG A 94 -4.31 -3.97 7.94
C ARG A 94 -4.52 -2.90 6.90
N VAL A 95 -5.75 -2.78 6.43
CA VAL A 95 -6.12 -1.75 5.46
C VAL A 95 -7.28 -0.92 5.98
N PHE A 96 -7.17 0.39 5.85
CA PHE A 96 -8.20 1.32 6.28
C PHE A 96 -8.55 2.28 5.16
N ARG A 97 -9.83 2.53 4.95
CA ARG A 97 -10.35 3.57 4.07
C ARG A 97 -10.83 4.75 4.90
N ASN A 98 -10.52 5.95 4.46
CA ASN A 98 -11.19 7.17 4.90
C ASN A 98 -11.62 7.97 3.67
N GLN A 99 -12.73 8.69 3.80
CA GLN A 99 -13.25 9.52 2.73
C GLN A 99 -13.90 10.78 3.30
N LEU A 100 -13.78 11.87 2.54
CA LEU A 100 -14.31 13.17 2.88
C LEU A 100 -15.02 13.78 1.67
N PRO A 101 -16.13 14.50 1.89
CA PRO A 101 -16.69 15.35 0.85
C PRO A 101 -15.75 16.51 0.51
N ARG A 102 -15.96 17.11 -0.66
CA ARG A 102 -15.16 18.26 -1.13
C ARG A 102 -15.17 19.41 -0.12
N LYS A 103 -16.35 19.75 0.40
CA LYS A 103 -16.49 20.70 1.51
C LYS A 103 -16.36 19.94 2.82
N ASN A 104 -15.26 20.15 3.54
CA ASN A 104 -14.97 19.51 4.82
C ASN A 104 -14.22 20.48 5.76
N ASP A 105 -13.97 20.05 7.00
CA ASP A 105 -13.35 20.90 8.04
C ASP A 105 -11.81 20.90 8.00
N PHE A 106 -11.20 20.09 7.14
CA PHE A 106 -9.76 19.86 7.13
C PHE A 106 -9.06 20.65 6.02
N TYR A 107 -9.66 20.68 4.83
CA TYR A 107 -9.08 21.23 3.60
C TYR A 107 -9.92 22.35 3.00
N SER A 108 -9.27 23.19 2.19
CA SER A 108 -9.94 24.19 1.36
C SER A 108 -10.83 23.52 0.32
N TYR A 109 -11.86 24.24 -0.15
CA TYR A 109 -12.65 23.83 -1.31
C TYR A 109 -11.86 23.91 -2.63
N GLU A 110 -10.88 24.82 -2.66
CA GLU A 110 -9.95 25.03 -3.77
C GLU A 110 -8.72 24.14 -3.64
N PRO A 111 -8.13 23.71 -4.78
CA PRO A 111 -6.94 22.87 -4.77
C PRO A 111 -5.76 23.55 -4.06
N PRO A 112 -4.85 22.76 -3.47
CA PRO A 112 -3.61 23.28 -2.88
C PRO A 112 -2.70 23.88 -3.97
N SER A 113 -1.75 24.71 -3.56
CA SER A 113 -0.71 25.24 -4.46
C SER A 113 0.23 24.12 -4.94
N GLU A 114 0.57 24.14 -6.23
CA GLU A 114 1.61 23.30 -6.85
C GLU A 114 3.03 23.82 -6.60
N ASN A 115 3.17 25.07 -6.12
CA ASN A 115 4.46 25.61 -5.73
C ASN A 115 4.83 25.20 -4.31
N PRO A 116 6.12 24.95 -4.02
CA PRO A 116 6.60 24.69 -2.67
C PRO A 116 6.15 25.78 -1.68
N PRO A 117 5.74 25.42 -0.45
CA PRO A 117 5.42 26.41 0.56
C PRO A 117 6.68 27.23 0.93
N PRO A 118 6.53 28.48 1.43
CA PRO A 118 7.65 29.21 2.02
C PRO A 118 8.32 28.33 3.05
N GLU A 119 9.67 28.33 3.08
CA GLU A 119 10.51 27.48 3.94
C GLU A 119 10.06 27.54 5.41
N THR A 120 9.08 26.71 5.74
CA THR A 120 8.87 26.23 7.09
C THR A 120 9.75 25.00 7.14
N GLY A 121 10.69 24.97 8.08
CA GLY A 121 11.61 23.85 8.23
C GLY A 121 10.86 22.51 8.21
N GLU A 122 11.60 21.42 8.05
CA GLU A 122 11.08 20.04 8.05
C GLU A 122 10.43 19.61 9.39
N SER A 123 9.91 20.54 10.19
CA SER A 123 9.16 20.24 11.39
C SER A 123 7.87 19.51 11.03
N VAL A 124 7.79 18.27 11.50
CA VAL A 124 6.61 17.44 11.36
C VAL A 124 5.64 17.85 12.47
N CYS A 125 4.50 18.43 12.09
CA CYS A 125 3.46 18.74 13.05
C CYS A 125 2.83 17.44 13.59
N LEU A 126 3.18 17.08 14.82
CA LEU A 126 2.66 15.89 15.52
C LEU A 126 1.44 16.19 16.40
N GLN A 127 0.80 17.33 16.19
CA GLN A 127 -0.45 17.68 16.86
C GLN A 127 -1.52 17.95 15.81
N LEU A 128 -2.62 17.22 15.91
CA LEU A 128 -3.78 17.41 15.06
C LEU A 128 -4.56 18.65 15.51
N LYS A 129 -5.34 19.25 14.58
CA LYS A 129 -6.24 20.38 14.90
C LYS A 129 -7.24 20.07 16.02
N SER A 130 -7.58 18.79 16.22
CA SER A 130 -8.44 18.31 17.31
C SER A 130 -7.77 18.34 18.69
N GLY A 131 -6.48 18.64 18.77
CA GLY A 131 -5.67 18.54 19.99
C GLY A 131 -5.11 17.14 20.26
N ALA A 132 -5.47 16.13 19.47
CA ALA A 132 -4.88 14.80 19.55
C ALA A 132 -3.43 14.83 19.08
N HIS A 133 -2.57 14.04 19.73
CA HIS A 133 -1.15 13.96 19.41
C HIS A 133 -0.79 12.67 18.67
N LEU A 134 0.16 12.79 17.75
CA LEU A 134 0.70 11.70 16.97
C LEU A 134 1.97 11.15 17.62
N CYS A 135 2.20 9.86 17.41
CA CYS A 135 3.38 9.16 17.87
C CYS A 135 4.62 9.72 17.16
N ARG A 136 5.64 10.11 17.95
CA ARG A 136 6.92 10.58 17.41
C ARG A 136 7.59 9.58 16.47
N VAL A 137 7.43 8.29 16.71
CA VAL A 137 8.05 7.24 15.88
C VAL A 137 7.27 7.05 14.60
N CYS A 138 6.01 6.62 14.68
CA CYS A 138 5.26 6.14 13.51
C CYS A 138 4.25 7.11 12.89
N GLY A 139 3.96 8.27 13.52
CA GLY A 139 2.93 9.20 13.03
C GLY A 139 1.48 8.73 13.21
N CYS A 140 1.24 7.58 13.86
CA CYS A 140 -0.10 7.13 14.23
C CYS A 140 -0.56 7.77 15.55
N LEU A 141 -1.81 7.61 15.96
CA LEU A 141 -2.32 8.19 17.21
C LEU A 141 -1.47 7.78 18.44
N GLY A 142 -0.99 8.78 19.19
CA GLY A 142 -0.10 8.59 20.34
C GLY A 142 -0.74 9.00 21.66
N PRO A 143 -1.57 8.16 22.30
CA PRO A 143 -2.24 8.53 23.55
C PRO A 143 -1.31 8.54 24.78
N LYS A 144 -0.12 7.91 24.70
CA LYS A 144 0.81 7.77 25.84
C LYS A 144 1.83 8.89 25.82
N THR A 145 2.06 9.53 26.96
CA THR A 145 3.06 10.60 27.09
C THR A 145 4.35 10.10 27.72
N CYS A 146 5.45 10.79 27.42
CA CYS A 146 6.68 10.68 28.18
C CYS A 146 6.42 11.08 29.64
N SER A 147 6.71 10.18 30.58
CA SER A 147 6.48 10.42 32.01
C SER A 147 7.37 11.52 32.61
N ARG A 148 8.41 11.95 31.90
CA ARG A 148 9.32 13.01 32.36
C ARG A 148 8.90 14.39 31.88
N CYS A 149 8.70 14.58 30.58
CA CYS A 149 8.40 15.89 30.01
C CYS A 149 6.91 16.11 29.70
N HIS A 150 6.11 15.05 29.58
CA HIS A 150 4.71 15.07 29.12
C HIS A 150 4.45 15.75 27.75
N LYS A 151 5.50 16.09 27.01
CA LYS A 151 5.45 16.75 25.69
C LYS A 151 5.64 15.80 24.50
N ALA A 152 6.17 14.60 24.75
CA ALA A 152 6.41 13.60 23.72
C ALA A 152 5.36 12.49 23.80
N TYR A 153 4.78 12.11 22.65
CA TYR A 153 3.64 11.21 22.56
C TYR A 153 3.97 9.95 21.76
N TYR A 154 3.38 8.83 22.17
CA TYR A 154 3.68 7.49 21.64
C TYR A 154 2.42 6.62 21.53
N CYS A 155 2.34 5.78 20.50
CA CYS A 155 1.27 4.80 20.35
C CYS A 155 1.45 3.61 21.31
N SER A 156 2.69 3.30 21.69
CA SER A 156 3.02 2.12 22.48
C SER A 156 4.26 2.33 23.36
N LYS A 157 4.49 1.39 24.30
CA LYS A 157 5.66 1.42 25.19
C LYS A 157 6.94 1.11 24.42
N GLU A 158 6.83 0.30 23.37
CA GLU A 158 7.89 -0.08 22.45
C GLU A 158 8.41 1.16 21.72
N HIS A 159 7.53 1.96 21.12
CA HIS A 159 7.93 3.21 20.45
C HIS A 159 8.48 4.26 21.42
N GLN A 160 7.92 4.36 22.62
CA GLN A 160 8.49 5.22 23.67
C GLN A 160 9.93 4.80 24.03
N THR A 161 10.16 3.51 24.19
CA THR A 161 11.48 2.97 24.53
C THR A 161 12.47 3.14 23.39
N LEU A 162 12.01 2.95 22.15
CA LEU A 162 12.82 3.12 20.93
C LEU A 162 13.28 4.58 20.78
N ASP A 163 12.35 5.55 20.84
CA ASP A 163 12.68 6.97 20.75
C ASP A 163 13.56 7.43 21.91
N TRP A 164 13.29 6.93 23.12
CA TRP A 164 14.13 7.24 24.29
C TRP A 164 15.59 6.86 24.08
N ARG A 165 15.87 5.67 23.53
CA ARG A 165 17.25 5.19 23.30
C ARG A 165 17.98 5.96 22.21
N LEU A 166 17.26 6.36 21.14
CA LEU A 166 17.88 6.89 19.92
C LEU A 166 17.92 8.42 19.82
N GLY A 167 17.13 9.15 20.61
CA GLY A 167 17.29 10.60 20.66
C GLY A 167 16.55 11.31 21.78
N HIS A 168 15.33 10.88 22.12
CA HIS A 168 14.52 11.64 23.07
C HIS A 168 15.16 11.78 24.45
N LYS A 169 15.96 10.82 24.94
CA LYS A 169 16.65 10.93 26.24
C LYS A 169 17.46 12.23 26.40
N GLN A 170 18.15 12.65 25.34
CA GLN A 170 18.99 13.87 25.35
C GLN A 170 18.11 15.13 25.18
N ALA A 171 17.11 15.06 24.29
CA ALA A 171 16.19 16.16 24.02
C ALA A 171 15.19 16.43 25.17
N CYS A 172 14.82 15.42 25.96
CA CYS A 172 13.74 15.47 26.95
C CYS A 172 13.95 16.53 28.05
N ALA A 173 15.20 16.84 28.39
CA ALA A 173 15.53 17.81 29.43
C ALA A 173 15.46 19.27 28.96
N GLN A 174 15.32 19.52 27.66
CA GLN A 174 15.35 20.88 27.13
C GLN A 174 13.96 21.53 27.21
N PRO A 175 13.86 22.76 27.76
CA PRO A 175 12.57 23.41 28.03
C PRO A 175 11.77 23.76 26.76
N ASP A 176 12.46 24.06 25.65
CA ASP A 176 11.88 24.82 24.54
C ASP A 176 11.67 24.07 23.21
N HIS A 177 11.84 22.74 23.17
CA HIS A 177 11.99 22.05 21.89
C HIS A 177 10.90 21.01 21.58
N LEU A 178 9.71 21.48 21.22
CA LEU A 178 8.71 20.65 20.52
C LEU A 178 9.16 20.33 19.08
N ASP A 179 10.02 21.16 18.47
CA ASP A 179 10.46 21.10 17.06
C ASP A 179 11.76 20.32 16.80
N HIS A 180 12.22 19.45 17.71
CA HIS A 180 13.44 18.67 17.45
C HIS A 180 13.29 17.70 16.28
N ILE A 181 14.33 17.65 15.45
CA ILE A 181 14.56 16.63 14.42
C ILE A 181 14.32 15.26 15.06
N ILE A 182 13.31 14.56 14.57
CA ILE A 182 13.02 13.21 15.01
C ILE A 182 14.10 12.32 14.40
N PRO A 183 14.91 11.62 15.19
CA PRO A 183 15.94 10.77 14.63
C PRO A 183 15.31 9.65 13.81
N ASP A 184 16.08 9.10 12.87
CA ASP A 184 15.67 7.88 12.20
C ASP A 184 15.75 6.71 13.19
N HIS A 185 14.58 6.22 13.60
CA HIS A 185 14.47 5.04 14.47
C HIS A 185 14.64 3.71 13.71
N ASN A 186 14.86 3.76 12.39
CA ASN A 186 14.77 2.65 11.45
C ASN A 186 13.39 1.95 11.48
N PHE A 187 12.34 2.65 11.93
CA PHE A 187 10.98 2.12 12.03
C PHE A 187 10.15 2.40 10.77
N LEU A 188 10.29 3.59 10.18
CA LEU A 188 9.56 3.99 8.98
C LEU A 188 10.19 3.33 7.74
N PHE A 189 9.39 2.98 6.74
CA PHE A 189 9.93 2.63 5.43
C PHE A 189 10.43 3.89 4.70
N PRO A 190 11.38 3.75 3.76
CA PRO A 190 11.74 4.83 2.85
C PRO A 190 10.51 5.41 2.15
N GLU A 191 10.52 6.71 1.91
CA GLU A 191 9.36 7.46 1.46
C GLU A 191 9.44 7.78 -0.04
N PHE A 192 8.39 7.47 -0.79
CA PHE A 192 8.30 7.70 -2.25
C PHE A 192 6.89 8.13 -2.65
N GLU A 193 6.78 8.92 -3.72
CA GLU A 193 5.50 9.17 -4.41
C GLU A 193 5.12 7.93 -5.23
N ILE A 194 3.83 7.60 -5.28
CA ILE A 194 3.30 6.61 -6.23
C ILE A 194 2.72 7.40 -7.39
N VAL A 195 3.45 7.44 -8.51
CA VAL A 195 3.01 8.07 -9.74
C VAL A 195 2.15 7.07 -10.49
N ILE A 196 0.93 7.49 -10.84
CA ILE A 196 -0.06 6.65 -11.51
C ILE A 196 -0.07 6.98 -13.01
N GLU A 197 0.12 5.97 -13.83
CA GLU A 197 0.07 6.05 -15.30
C GLU A 197 -1.00 5.08 -15.84
N THR A 198 -1.62 5.40 -16.97
CA THR A 198 -2.57 4.47 -17.60
C THR A 198 -1.80 3.35 -18.29
N GLU A 199 -2.22 2.10 -18.12
CA GLU A 199 -1.64 0.97 -18.85
C GLU A 199 -1.90 1.13 -20.36
N ASP A 200 -0.86 1.06 -21.18
CA ASP A 200 -0.98 1.10 -22.63
C ASP A 200 -1.71 -0.17 -23.14
N GLU A 201 -2.78 0.01 -23.91
CA GLU A 201 -3.44 -1.09 -24.61
C GLU A 201 -2.56 -1.55 -25.78
N ILE A 202 -1.80 -2.63 -25.61
CA ILE A 202 -1.19 -3.31 -26.76
C ILE A 202 -2.30 -3.98 -27.58
N MET A 203 -2.60 -3.43 -28.76
CA MET A 203 -3.12 -4.25 -29.85
C MET A 203 -2.04 -5.30 -30.14
N PRO A 204 -2.32 -6.60 -30.02
CA PRO A 204 -1.30 -7.61 -30.32
C PRO A 204 -0.83 -7.34 -31.75
N GLU A 205 0.43 -6.92 -31.90
CA GLU A 205 1.10 -7.07 -33.18
C GLU A 205 0.93 -8.54 -33.52
N VAL A 206 0.22 -8.79 -34.62
CA VAL A 206 0.12 -10.12 -35.18
C VAL A 206 1.57 -10.49 -35.39
N VAL A 207 2.11 -11.33 -34.51
CA VAL A 207 3.43 -11.91 -34.72
C VAL A 207 3.25 -12.72 -35.98
N GLU A 208 3.57 -12.13 -37.14
CA GLU A 208 3.79 -12.85 -38.36
C GLU A 208 4.79 -13.92 -37.95
N LYS A 209 4.34 -15.17 -37.95
CA LYS A 209 5.19 -16.32 -37.70
C LYS A 209 6.22 -16.33 -38.82
N GLU A 210 7.29 -15.57 -38.66
CA GLU A 210 8.43 -15.65 -39.55
C GLU A 210 9.02 -17.05 -39.40
N ASP A 211 9.14 -17.70 -40.56
CA ASP A 211 9.44 -19.09 -40.77
C ASP A 211 10.69 -19.58 -40.01
N TYR A 212 10.48 -20.28 -38.90
CA TYR A 212 11.49 -21.19 -38.33
C TYR A 212 11.16 -22.68 -38.59
N SER A 213 10.25 -22.99 -39.52
CA SER A 213 9.91 -24.39 -39.82
C SER A 213 10.87 -25.08 -40.81
N GLU A 214 11.70 -24.36 -41.56
CA GLU A 214 12.49 -24.99 -42.64
C GLU A 214 13.83 -25.61 -42.21
N ILE A 215 14.29 -25.49 -40.96
CA ILE A 215 15.62 -25.99 -40.57
C ILE A 215 15.60 -27.31 -39.76
N ILE A 216 14.46 -27.77 -39.22
CA ILE A 216 14.43 -28.97 -38.34
C ILE A 216 13.85 -30.23 -39.06
N GLY A 217 13.68 -30.20 -40.39
CA GLY A 217 12.99 -31.25 -41.16
C GLY A 217 13.71 -32.59 -41.38
N SER A 218 14.63 -33.09 -40.53
CA SER A 218 15.20 -34.42 -40.81
C SER A 218 15.70 -35.31 -39.68
N MET A 219 15.69 -34.89 -38.40
CA MET A 219 15.95 -35.82 -37.28
C MET A 219 15.04 -35.58 -36.06
N GLY A 220 13.93 -34.85 -36.25
CA GLY A 220 13.12 -34.31 -35.16
C GLY A 220 11.92 -35.14 -34.71
N GLU A 221 11.25 -35.94 -35.55
CA GLU A 221 9.88 -36.41 -35.25
C GLU A 221 9.73 -37.23 -33.95
N ALA A 222 10.68 -38.11 -33.64
CA ALA A 222 10.65 -38.89 -32.40
C ALA A 222 11.03 -38.06 -31.15
N LEU A 223 11.91 -37.06 -31.31
CA LEU A 223 12.26 -36.12 -30.25
C LEU A 223 11.17 -35.06 -30.07
N GLU A 224 10.46 -34.70 -31.14
CA GLU A 224 9.32 -33.80 -31.14
C GLU A 224 8.16 -34.43 -30.39
N GLU A 225 7.74 -35.67 -30.64
CA GLU A 225 6.64 -36.27 -29.86
C GLU A 225 6.97 -36.37 -28.36
N GLU A 226 8.23 -36.64 -28.01
CA GLU A 226 8.69 -36.67 -26.62
C GLU A 226 8.76 -35.26 -26.01
N LEU A 227 9.29 -34.26 -26.74
CA LEU A 227 9.29 -32.85 -26.35
C LEU A 227 7.88 -32.25 -26.28
N ASP A 228 6.97 -32.61 -27.18
CA ASP A 228 5.58 -32.16 -27.24
C ASP A 228 4.77 -32.79 -26.13
N SER A 229 5.01 -34.07 -25.80
CA SER A 229 4.37 -34.71 -24.64
C SER A 229 4.93 -34.17 -23.32
N MET A 230 6.22 -33.81 -23.25
CA MET A 230 6.82 -33.09 -22.13
C MET A 230 6.29 -31.64 -22.02
N ALA A 231 6.04 -30.97 -23.14
CA ALA A 231 5.49 -29.60 -23.18
C ALA A 231 3.98 -29.54 -22.92
N LYS A 232 3.21 -30.59 -23.27
CA LYS A 232 1.75 -30.63 -23.09
C LYS A 232 1.29 -30.76 -21.64
N HIS A 233 2.19 -31.08 -20.72
CA HIS A 233 1.91 -31.05 -19.29
C HIS A 233 2.19 -29.67 -18.67
N GLU A 234 1.90 -28.57 -19.37
CA GLU A 234 1.75 -27.27 -18.72
C GLU A 234 0.72 -27.39 -17.60
N SER A 235 1.21 -27.32 -16.37
CA SER A 235 0.36 -27.38 -15.20
C SER A 235 -0.56 -26.15 -15.18
N ARG A 236 -1.65 -26.23 -14.40
CA ARG A 236 -2.49 -25.05 -14.15
C ARG A 236 -1.67 -23.88 -13.57
N GLU A 237 -0.63 -24.18 -12.80
CA GLU A 237 0.26 -23.18 -12.19
C GLU A 237 1.11 -22.48 -13.22
N ASP A 238 1.71 -23.23 -14.17
CA ASP A 238 2.52 -22.65 -15.25
C ASP A 238 1.72 -21.63 -16.05
N LYS A 239 0.46 -21.94 -16.36
CA LYS A 239 -0.42 -21.02 -17.11
C LYS A 239 -0.72 -19.74 -16.34
N ILE A 240 -0.92 -19.84 -15.02
CA ILE A 240 -1.20 -18.67 -14.18
C ILE A 240 0.06 -17.80 -14.06
N PHE A 241 1.21 -18.42 -13.82
CA PHE A 241 2.48 -17.72 -13.72
C PHE A 241 2.92 -17.09 -15.05
N GLN A 242 2.72 -17.76 -16.17
CA GLN A 242 2.96 -17.18 -17.50
C GLN A 242 2.02 -16.01 -17.77
N LYS A 243 0.73 -16.14 -17.46
CA LYS A 243 -0.22 -15.01 -17.57
C LYS A 243 0.25 -13.82 -16.75
N PHE A 244 0.69 -14.05 -15.52
CA PHE A 244 1.26 -12.99 -14.67
C PHE A 244 2.46 -12.33 -15.34
N LYS A 245 3.46 -13.12 -15.77
CA LYS A 245 4.67 -12.62 -16.44
C LYS A 245 4.33 -11.82 -17.69
N THR A 246 3.43 -12.29 -18.54
CA THR A 246 3.00 -11.55 -19.74
C THR A 246 2.37 -10.21 -19.38
N GLN A 247 1.55 -10.15 -18.34
CA GLN A 247 0.88 -8.92 -17.91
C GLN A 247 1.85 -7.88 -17.36
N ILE A 248 2.91 -8.32 -16.67
CA ILE A 248 3.91 -7.41 -16.09
C ILE A 248 5.12 -7.17 -17.00
N ALA A 249 5.20 -7.84 -18.15
CA ALA A 249 6.40 -7.84 -19.00
C ALA A 249 6.77 -6.47 -19.55
N LEU A 250 5.76 -5.63 -19.84
CA LEU A 250 5.97 -4.28 -20.36
C LEU A 250 6.48 -3.34 -19.29
N GLU A 251 5.90 -3.45 -18.10
CA GLU A 251 6.17 -2.55 -16.98
C GLU A 251 6.58 -3.33 -15.73
N PRO A 252 7.75 -4.01 -15.74
CA PRO A 252 8.19 -4.85 -14.61
C PRO A 252 8.51 -4.02 -13.35
N GLU A 253 8.73 -2.72 -13.49
CA GLU A 253 9.00 -1.79 -12.39
C GLU A 253 7.75 -1.32 -11.64
N GLN A 254 6.55 -1.71 -12.10
CA GLN A 254 5.30 -1.36 -11.43
C GLN A 254 5.24 -1.93 -10.00
N ILE A 255 4.95 -1.06 -9.03
CA ILE A 255 4.77 -1.43 -7.62
C ILE A 255 3.30 -1.61 -7.23
N LEU A 256 2.38 -1.12 -8.06
CA LEU A 256 0.94 -1.12 -7.82
C LEU A 256 0.19 -1.28 -9.14
N ARG A 257 -0.93 -2.01 -9.11
CA ARG A 257 -1.92 -2.07 -10.18
C ARG A 257 -3.26 -1.63 -9.65
N TYR A 258 -3.75 -0.48 -10.09
CA TYR A 258 -5.03 0.06 -9.70
C TYR A 258 -6.12 -0.24 -10.73
N GLY A 259 -7.27 -0.69 -10.25
CA GLY A 259 -8.42 -0.95 -11.08
C GLY A 259 -9.61 -1.37 -10.24
N ARG A 260 -10.51 -0.43 -9.98
CA ARG A 260 -11.65 -0.72 -9.12
C ARG A 260 -12.67 -1.62 -9.80
N GLY A 261 -12.78 -2.86 -9.30
CA GLY A 261 -13.65 -3.91 -9.78
C GLY A 261 -13.07 -4.74 -10.92
N ILE A 262 -11.78 -4.61 -11.24
CA ILE A 262 -11.12 -5.47 -12.24
C ILE A 262 -10.85 -6.86 -11.68
N ALA A 263 -10.57 -7.81 -12.57
CA ALA A 263 -10.09 -9.13 -12.16
C ALA A 263 -8.62 -9.05 -11.72
N PRO A 264 -8.24 -9.61 -10.55
CA PRO A 264 -6.86 -9.62 -10.09
C PRO A 264 -5.98 -10.52 -10.96
N ILE A 265 -4.70 -10.18 -11.07
CA ILE A 265 -3.65 -11.08 -11.58
C ILE A 265 -2.93 -11.75 -10.40
N TRP A 266 -2.67 -13.06 -10.50
CA TRP A 266 -2.07 -13.85 -9.42
C TRP A 266 -0.79 -14.51 -9.91
N ILE A 267 0.16 -14.73 -9.01
CA ILE A 267 1.46 -15.34 -9.34
C ILE A 267 1.34 -16.85 -9.39
N SER A 268 0.58 -17.44 -8.46
CA SER A 268 0.32 -18.87 -8.40
C SER A 268 -1.18 -19.18 -8.44
N GLY A 269 -1.51 -20.45 -8.75
CA GLY A 269 -2.88 -20.96 -8.67
C GLY A 269 -3.34 -21.29 -7.25
N GLU A 270 -2.43 -21.18 -6.29
CA GLU A 270 -2.63 -21.49 -4.89
C GLU A 270 -2.96 -20.23 -4.09
N ASN A 271 -3.61 -20.41 -2.94
CA ASN A 271 -3.96 -19.32 -2.03
C ASN A 271 -4.65 -18.11 -2.71
N ILE A 272 -5.52 -18.39 -3.70
CA ILE A 272 -6.39 -17.40 -4.34
C ILE A 272 -7.70 -17.30 -3.51
N PRO A 273 -8.09 -16.10 -3.06
CA PRO A 273 -9.29 -15.94 -2.24
C PRO A 273 -10.53 -16.29 -3.05
N GLN A 274 -11.43 -17.06 -2.44
CA GLN A 274 -12.79 -17.27 -2.93
C GLN A 274 -13.70 -16.17 -2.39
N GLU A 275 -14.88 -16.00 -2.99
CA GLU A 275 -15.84 -14.98 -2.55
C GLU A 275 -16.21 -15.10 -1.06
N LYS A 276 -16.26 -16.33 -0.52
CA LYS A 276 -16.51 -16.60 0.90
C LYS A 276 -15.38 -16.17 1.84
N ASP A 277 -14.16 -16.05 1.32
CA ASP A 277 -12.97 -15.67 2.10
C ASP A 277 -12.87 -14.14 2.24
N ILE A 278 -13.62 -13.40 1.41
CA ILE A 278 -13.69 -11.95 1.43
C ILE A 278 -14.92 -11.55 2.27
N PRO A 279 -14.73 -11.02 3.49
CA PRO A 279 -15.85 -10.64 4.33
C PRO A 279 -16.63 -9.48 3.71
N ASP A 280 -17.93 -9.43 4.00
CA ASP A 280 -18.79 -8.31 3.66
C ASP A 280 -18.39 -7.06 4.46
N CYS A 281 -18.64 -5.90 3.88
CA CYS A 281 -18.49 -4.63 4.59
C CYS A 281 -19.52 -4.56 5.73
N PRO A 282 -19.23 -3.89 6.87
CA PRO A 282 -20.20 -3.76 7.96
C PRO A 282 -21.54 -3.11 7.58
N CYS A 283 -21.62 -2.43 6.43
CA CYS A 283 -22.86 -1.90 5.88
C CYS A 283 -23.72 -2.94 5.12
N GLY A 284 -23.25 -4.18 4.99
CA GLY A 284 -23.90 -5.28 4.26
C GLY A 284 -23.52 -5.40 2.77
N ALA A 285 -22.71 -4.49 2.23
CA ALA A 285 -22.27 -4.56 0.84
C ALA A 285 -21.06 -5.49 0.66
N LYS A 286 -20.94 -6.13 -0.51
CA LYS A 286 -19.74 -6.86 -0.90
C LYS A 286 -18.52 -5.94 -0.99
N ARG A 287 -17.34 -6.50 -0.76
CA ARG A 287 -16.07 -5.84 -1.10
C ARG A 287 -15.64 -6.27 -2.51
N ILE A 288 -15.09 -5.33 -3.26
CA ILE A 288 -14.53 -5.55 -4.60
C ILE A 288 -13.05 -5.23 -4.60
N LEU A 289 -12.29 -5.87 -5.49
CA LEU A 289 -10.89 -5.54 -5.68
C LEU A 289 -10.78 -4.05 -6.07
N GLU A 290 -9.83 -3.35 -5.46
CA GLU A 290 -9.53 -1.96 -5.79
C GLU A 290 -8.15 -1.80 -6.40
N PHE A 291 -7.14 -2.43 -5.81
CA PHE A 291 -5.80 -2.46 -6.36
C PHE A 291 -5.00 -3.66 -5.84
N GLN A 292 -3.90 -3.92 -6.51
CA GLN A 292 -2.91 -4.92 -6.14
C GLN A 292 -1.57 -4.24 -5.84
N VAL A 293 -0.92 -4.65 -4.77
CA VAL A 293 0.48 -4.29 -4.48
C VAL A 293 1.35 -5.40 -5.03
N MET A 294 2.30 -5.01 -5.87
CA MET A 294 3.13 -5.92 -6.64
C MET A 294 4.39 -6.33 -5.83
N PRO A 295 5.05 -7.47 -6.17
CA PRO A 295 6.28 -7.88 -5.49
C PRO A 295 7.39 -6.82 -5.60
N GLN A 296 7.41 -6.08 -6.71
CA GLN A 296 8.45 -5.09 -7.00
C GLN A 296 8.58 -4.01 -5.92
N LEU A 297 7.50 -3.73 -5.17
CA LEU A 297 7.55 -2.80 -4.04
C LEU A 297 8.61 -3.20 -2.99
N LEU A 298 8.84 -4.50 -2.79
CA LEU A 298 9.79 -5.02 -1.80
C LEU A 298 11.21 -4.46 -2.00
N ASN A 299 11.62 -4.25 -3.26
CA ASN A 299 12.92 -3.66 -3.61
C ASN A 299 13.09 -2.22 -3.09
N TYR A 300 11.99 -1.48 -2.97
CA TYR A 300 11.98 -0.09 -2.50
C TYR A 300 11.93 0.02 -0.97
N LEU A 301 11.42 -0.99 -0.27
CA LEU A 301 11.28 -0.97 1.20
C LEU A 301 12.61 -1.09 1.94
N LYS A 302 13.67 -1.54 1.26
CA LYS A 302 15.02 -1.75 1.83
C LYS A 302 14.97 -2.56 3.13
N ALA A 303 14.12 -3.60 3.18
CA ALA A 303 13.88 -4.40 4.38
C ALA A 303 15.16 -5.11 4.88
N ASP A 304 16.10 -5.42 3.98
CA ASP A 304 17.42 -6.00 4.29
C ASP A 304 18.25 -5.16 5.26
N ARG A 305 18.08 -3.82 5.28
CA ARG A 305 18.79 -2.93 6.22
C ARG A 305 18.55 -3.31 7.68
N LEU A 306 17.52 -4.09 7.98
CA LEU A 306 17.14 -4.53 9.32
C LEU A 306 17.44 -6.00 9.62
N GLY A 307 17.95 -6.77 8.65
CA GLY A 307 18.04 -8.22 8.78
C GLY A 307 16.68 -8.92 8.90
N LYS A 308 15.62 -8.28 8.39
CA LYS A 308 14.23 -8.75 8.46
C LYS A 308 13.64 -8.79 7.05
N SER A 309 13.34 -9.99 6.54
CA SER A 309 12.68 -10.15 5.25
C SER A 309 11.17 -9.93 5.42
N ILE A 310 10.64 -8.92 4.74
CA ILE A 310 9.22 -8.83 4.45
C ILE A 310 9.08 -9.35 3.03
N ASP A 311 8.12 -10.23 2.81
CA ASP A 311 7.94 -10.89 1.53
C ASP A 311 6.45 -11.14 1.26
N TRP A 312 6.08 -11.00 -0.01
CA TRP A 312 4.77 -11.36 -0.56
C TRP A 312 4.88 -11.51 -2.07
N GLY A 313 3.99 -12.33 -2.63
CA GLY A 313 3.72 -12.33 -4.05
C GLY A 313 2.80 -11.18 -4.42
N ILE A 314 1.55 -11.23 -3.99
CA ILE A 314 0.55 -10.20 -4.31
C ILE A 314 -0.22 -9.82 -3.06
N LEU A 315 -0.37 -8.52 -2.81
CA LEU A 315 -1.36 -8.03 -1.86
C LEU A 315 -2.57 -7.50 -2.63
N ALA A 316 -3.70 -8.18 -2.54
CA ALA A 316 -4.95 -7.74 -3.16
C ALA A 316 -5.80 -6.99 -2.13
N VAL A 317 -6.05 -5.71 -2.38
CA VAL A 317 -6.85 -4.85 -1.51
C VAL A 317 -8.29 -4.82 -2.01
N PHE A 318 -9.21 -5.21 -1.14
CA PHE A 318 -10.64 -5.23 -1.40
C PHE A 318 -11.34 -4.20 -0.51
N THR A 319 -12.16 -3.36 -1.13
CA THR A 319 -12.91 -2.32 -0.40
C THR A 319 -14.39 -2.39 -0.69
N CYS A 320 -15.20 -1.83 0.21
CA CYS A 320 -16.65 -1.76 0.05
C CYS A 320 -17.07 -1.27 -1.35
N ALA A 321 -17.84 -2.09 -2.08
CA ALA A 321 -18.39 -1.73 -3.39
C ALA A 321 -19.22 -0.45 -3.33
N GLU A 322 -19.94 -0.29 -2.22
CA GLU A 322 -20.76 0.88 -1.91
C GLU A 322 -20.01 1.98 -1.18
N SER A 323 -18.67 1.93 -1.07
CA SER A 323 -17.82 2.93 -0.40
C SER A 323 -18.52 3.64 0.77
N CYS A 324 -19.11 2.86 1.68
CA CYS A 324 -20.05 3.37 2.66
C CYS A 324 -19.40 4.35 3.63
N SER A 325 -20.17 5.35 4.08
CA SER A 325 -19.75 6.32 5.11
C SER A 325 -20.18 5.83 6.49
N LEU A 326 -19.40 4.93 7.11
CA LEU A 326 -19.65 4.46 8.49
C LEU A 326 -19.19 5.50 9.54
N GLY A 327 -19.58 6.77 9.33
CA GLY A 327 -19.13 7.92 10.12
C GLY A 327 -17.90 8.62 9.52
N THR A 328 -17.32 9.54 10.29
CA THR A 328 -16.18 10.39 9.87
C THR A 328 -14.81 9.74 10.07
N GLY A 329 -14.78 8.51 10.59
CA GLY A 329 -13.55 7.80 10.93
C GLY A 329 -12.98 6.95 9.79
N TYR A 330 -12.08 6.06 10.16
CA TYR A 330 -11.42 5.12 9.26
C TYR A 330 -12.13 3.77 9.32
N THR A 331 -12.61 3.28 8.18
CA THR A 331 -13.27 1.98 8.05
C THR A 331 -12.23 0.93 7.69
N GLU A 332 -12.18 -0.16 8.45
CA GLU A 332 -11.32 -1.30 8.11
C GLU A 332 -11.85 -2.03 6.87
N GLU A 333 -10.97 -2.18 5.88
CA GLU A 333 -11.23 -2.90 4.65
C GLU A 333 -10.53 -4.26 4.67
N PHE A 334 -10.48 -4.96 3.54
CA PHE A 334 -9.89 -6.29 3.49
C PHE A 334 -8.64 -6.32 2.60
N VAL A 335 -7.63 -7.05 3.04
CA VAL A 335 -6.41 -7.27 2.26
C VAL A 335 -6.09 -8.76 2.28
N TRP A 336 -5.91 -9.32 1.10
CA TRP A 336 -5.48 -10.70 0.92
C TRP A 336 -4.02 -10.73 0.53
N LYS A 337 -3.25 -11.65 1.12
CA LYS A 337 -1.84 -11.87 0.78
C LYS A 337 -1.69 -13.23 0.11
N GLN A 338 -1.17 -13.24 -1.11
CA GLN A 338 -0.62 -14.42 -1.77
C GLN A 338 0.91 -14.40 -1.61
N ASP A 339 1.50 -15.48 -1.11
CA ASP A 339 2.95 -15.65 -0.99
C ASP A 339 3.58 -16.17 -2.30
N VAL A 340 4.88 -15.90 -2.50
CA VAL A 340 5.64 -16.37 -3.70
C VAL A 340 5.95 -17.86 -3.61
N THR A 341 6.13 -18.37 -2.39
CA THR A 341 6.42 -19.78 -2.09
C THR A 341 5.59 -20.23 -0.91
N ASP A 342 5.24 -21.52 -0.88
CA ASP A 342 4.81 -22.21 0.33
C ASP A 342 5.89 -22.06 1.40
N THR A 343 5.77 -20.99 2.20
CA THR A 343 6.53 -20.87 3.43
C THR A 343 5.65 -21.54 4.49
N PRO A 344 6.00 -22.74 4.99
CA PRO A 344 5.16 -23.50 5.90
C PRO A 344 4.93 -22.82 7.25
#